data_AF-A0A2T3JA88-F1
#
_entry.id   AF-A0A2T3JA88-F1
#
_cell.length_a   1.000
_cell.length_b   1.000
_cell.length_c   1.000
_cell.angle_alpha   90.00
_cell.angle_beta   90.00
_cell.angle_gamma   90.00
#
_symmetry.space_group_name_H-M   'P 1'
#
loop_
_entity.id
_entity.type
_entity.pdbx_description
1 polymer ?
#
loop_
_entity_poly.entity_id
_entity_poly.type
_entity_poly.pdbx_seq_one_letter_code
_entity_poly.pdbx_strand_id
1 'polypeptide(L)'
;MRHITFILSVLLAISSSPVVANNDPYTRMLPVVTPVLTPGKVTPKTIDRASLSRPIFIVGDDPLSYRWLKARHKKLKALNAMGIVVNVHDIAGLNRLRQYQLPVYPVRGNDFAKAFDLKHYPVLINNKKVTQ
;
A
#
# COMPACT_ATOMS: atom_id res chain seq x y z
N MET A 1 13.82 64.30 -22.10
CA MET A 1 12.43 64.64 -21.70
C MET A 1 11.62 63.35 -21.85
N ARG A 2 11.33 62.60 -20.77
CA ARG A 2 10.06 62.58 -19.99
C ARG A 2 8.85 62.54 -20.95
N HIS A 3 8.00 61.51 -21.02
CA HIS A 3 7.06 60.96 -20.02
C HIS A 3 6.74 59.49 -20.39
N ILE A 4 6.84 58.45 -19.56
CA ILE A 4 5.95 57.95 -18.48
C ILE A 4 4.45 57.98 -18.81
N THR A 5 3.86 56.80 -19.07
CA THR A 5 2.48 56.49 -18.70
C THR A 5 2.41 55.02 -18.27
N PHE A 6 2.06 54.83 -17.00
CA PHE A 6 1.74 53.55 -16.36
C PHE A 6 0.30 53.17 -16.72
N ILE A 7 0.05 51.92 -17.14
CA ILE A 7 -1.25 51.28 -16.90
C ILE A 7 -0.98 49.88 -16.34
N LEU A 8 -1.47 49.70 -15.12
CA LEU A 8 -1.55 48.47 -14.37
C LEU A 8 -2.59 47.55 -15.03
N SER A 9 -2.23 46.31 -15.33
CA SER A 9 -3.22 45.28 -15.66
C SER A 9 -2.78 43.98 -15.02
N VAL A 10 -3.32 43.76 -13.81
CA VAL A 10 -3.39 42.44 -13.19
C VAL A 10 -4.56 41.73 -13.84
N LEU A 11 -4.32 40.60 -14.52
CA LEU A 11 -5.35 39.58 -14.70
C LEU A 11 -4.75 38.21 -14.40
N LEU A 12 -5.30 37.61 -13.35
CA LEU A 12 -5.04 36.27 -12.87
C LEU A 12 -5.61 35.26 -13.88
N ALA A 13 -4.78 34.33 -14.37
CA ALA A 13 -5.27 33.07 -14.90
C ALA A 13 -4.29 31.97 -14.48
N ILE A 14 -4.65 31.30 -13.39
CA ILE A 14 -4.04 30.04 -12.96
C ILE A 14 -4.44 29.02 -14.02
N SER A 15 -3.58 28.75 -15.00
CA SER A 15 -3.72 27.57 -15.84
C SER A 15 -3.40 26.38 -14.95
N SER A 16 -4.43 25.81 -14.35
CA SER A 16 -4.38 24.54 -13.64
C SER A 16 -3.67 23.53 -14.52
N SER A 17 -2.52 23.04 -14.06
CA SER A 17 -1.92 21.82 -14.60
C SER A 17 -3.04 20.78 -14.71
N PRO A 18 -3.16 20.05 -15.83
CA PRO A 18 -4.14 18.98 -15.89
C PRO A 18 -3.82 18.07 -14.71
N VAL A 19 -4.76 17.98 -13.76
CA VAL A 19 -4.77 16.89 -12.79
C VAL A 19 -4.69 15.68 -13.69
N VAL A 20 -3.52 15.06 -13.76
CA VAL A 20 -3.32 13.83 -14.50
C VAL A 20 -4.40 12.93 -13.93
N ALA A 21 -5.45 12.70 -14.71
CA ALA A 21 -6.41 11.65 -14.45
C ALA A 21 -5.59 10.38 -14.61
N ASN A 22 -4.84 10.08 -13.55
CA ASN A 22 -3.97 8.95 -13.44
C ASN A 22 -4.98 7.81 -13.36
N ASN A 23 -5.28 7.21 -14.52
CA ASN A 23 -6.16 6.08 -14.65
C ASN A 23 -5.46 4.86 -14.06
N ASP A 24 -5.13 4.96 -12.78
CA ASP A 24 -4.50 3.90 -12.03
C ASP A 24 -5.45 2.71 -12.10
N PRO A 25 -4.98 1.55 -12.59
CA PRO A 25 -5.83 0.41 -12.84
C PRO A 25 -6.55 -0.06 -11.56
N TYR A 26 -5.99 0.25 -10.39
CA TYR A 26 -6.56 -0.13 -9.10
C TYR A 26 -7.64 0.82 -8.59
N THR A 27 -7.85 2.00 -9.19
CA THR A 27 -8.90 2.93 -8.77
C THR A 27 -10.29 2.26 -8.76
N ARG A 28 -10.55 1.34 -9.70
CA ARG A 28 -11.81 0.57 -9.76
C ARG A 28 -11.90 -0.58 -8.74
N MET A 29 -10.78 -0.95 -8.11
CA MET A 29 -10.71 -2.01 -7.10
C MET A 29 -10.81 -1.45 -5.67
N LEU A 30 -10.71 -0.13 -5.51
CA LEU A 30 -10.78 0.57 -4.24
C LEU A 30 -12.25 0.95 -3.90
N PRO A 31 -12.63 1.01 -2.61
CA PRO A 31 -11.82 0.61 -1.46
C PRO A 31 -11.64 -0.91 -1.40
N VAL A 32 -10.47 -1.34 -0.96
CA VAL A 32 -10.27 -2.73 -0.54
C VAL A 32 -10.48 -2.80 0.96
N VAL A 33 -11.42 -3.64 1.37
CA VAL A 33 -11.75 -3.87 2.78
C VAL A 33 -11.86 -5.38 3.01
N THR A 34 -11.17 -5.86 4.04
CA THR A 34 -11.19 -7.26 4.46
C THR A 34 -11.50 -7.34 5.95
N PRO A 35 -12.79 -7.36 6.36
CA PRO A 35 -13.18 -7.22 7.76
C PRO A 35 -12.59 -8.27 8.71
N VAL A 36 -12.34 -9.48 8.21
CA VAL A 36 -11.76 -10.59 8.99
C VAL A 36 -10.25 -10.43 9.24
N LEU A 37 -9.60 -9.46 8.60
CA LEU A 37 -8.20 -9.13 8.80
C LEU A 37 -8.10 -7.73 9.40
N THR A 38 -7.51 -7.64 10.59
CA THR A 38 -7.37 -6.38 11.34
C THR A 38 -5.90 -6.08 11.66
N PRO A 39 -5.50 -4.80 11.82
CA PRO A 39 -4.20 -4.48 12.36
C PRO A 39 -4.04 -5.09 13.76
N GLY A 40 -2.96 -5.85 14.00
CA GLY A 40 -2.75 -6.50 15.29
C GLY A 40 -1.44 -7.29 15.39
N LYS A 41 -1.24 -7.90 16.56
CA LYS A 41 -0.10 -8.78 16.80
C LYS A 41 -0.33 -10.13 16.11
N VAL A 42 0.70 -10.64 15.45
CA VAL A 42 0.69 -11.97 14.84
C VAL A 42 1.69 -12.85 15.57
N THR A 43 1.19 -13.91 16.22
CA THR A 43 2.05 -14.92 16.84
C THR A 43 2.69 -15.76 15.72
N PRO A 44 4.03 -15.94 15.74
CA PRO A 44 4.69 -16.77 14.75
C PRO A 44 4.12 -18.20 14.73
N LYS A 45 3.88 -18.74 13.53
CA LYS A 45 3.44 -20.12 13.36
C LYS A 45 3.99 -20.76 12.08
N THR A 46 4.11 -22.07 12.09
CA THR A 46 4.39 -22.87 10.90
C THR A 46 3.07 -23.29 10.25
N ILE A 47 3.04 -23.33 8.92
CA ILE A 47 1.87 -23.71 8.13
C ILE A 47 2.24 -24.86 7.19
N ASP A 48 1.51 -25.97 7.25
CA ASP A 48 1.88 -27.18 6.49
C ASP A 48 1.44 -27.14 5.02
N ARG A 49 0.45 -26.29 4.72
CA ARG A 49 -0.38 -26.39 3.49
C ARG A 49 -0.03 -25.43 2.37
N ALA A 50 0.85 -24.45 2.60
CA ALA A 50 1.10 -23.40 1.62
C ALA A 50 2.58 -23.34 1.23
N SER A 51 2.94 -24.09 0.19
CA SER A 51 4.14 -23.76 -0.58
C SER A 51 3.82 -22.57 -1.48
N LEU A 52 4.19 -21.38 -1.00
CA LEU A 52 4.19 -20.19 -1.85
C LEU A 52 5.36 -20.25 -2.82
N SER A 53 5.11 -19.94 -4.10
CA SER A 53 6.16 -19.80 -5.11
C SER A 53 7.03 -18.55 -4.89
N ARG A 54 6.55 -17.58 -4.10
CA ARG A 54 7.27 -16.36 -3.73
C ARG A 54 6.87 -15.91 -2.33
N PRO A 55 7.78 -15.35 -1.51
CA PRO A 55 7.41 -14.75 -0.23
C PRO A 55 6.35 -13.67 -0.40
N ILE A 56 5.39 -13.62 0.51
CA ILE A 56 4.30 -12.64 0.49
C ILE A 56 4.28 -11.90 1.82
N PHE A 57 4.11 -10.58 1.78
CA PHE A 57 3.72 -9.83 2.97
C PHE A 57 2.31 -9.27 2.82
N ILE A 58 1.58 -9.19 3.93
CA ILE A 58 0.22 -8.67 4.00
C ILE A 58 0.23 -7.45 4.90
N VAL A 59 -0.33 -6.34 4.42
CA VAL A 59 -0.37 -5.02 5.09
C VAL A 59 -1.69 -4.31 4.81
N GLY A 60 -1.96 -3.25 5.55
CA GLY A 60 -3.01 -2.28 5.27
C GLY A 60 -2.47 -0.87 5.20
N ASP A 61 -3.35 0.07 4.88
CA ASP A 61 -3.13 1.50 5.02
C ASP A 61 -3.38 1.94 6.47
N ASP A 62 -2.44 1.60 7.35
CA ASP A 62 -2.56 1.91 8.77
C ASP A 62 -1.18 2.12 9.43
N PRO A 63 -1.13 2.76 10.61
CA PRO A 63 0.14 3.07 11.28
C PRO A 63 0.97 1.85 11.68
N LEU A 64 0.36 0.72 12.02
CA LEU A 64 1.09 -0.49 12.38
C LEU A 64 1.80 -1.07 11.15
N SER A 65 1.11 -1.14 10.01
CA SER A 65 1.67 -1.55 8.74
C SER A 65 2.83 -0.66 8.29
N TYR A 66 2.72 0.66 8.40
CA TYR A 66 3.79 1.58 8.01
C TYR A 66 5.06 1.43 8.86
N ARG A 67 4.93 1.31 10.18
CA ARG A 67 6.08 1.06 11.07
C ARG A 67 6.73 -0.28 10.73
N TRP A 68 5.91 -1.30 10.50
CA TRP A 68 6.37 -2.64 10.18
C TRP A 68 7.14 -2.69 8.86
N LEU A 69 6.61 -2.04 7.81
CA LEU A 69 7.26 -1.91 6.51
C LEU A 69 8.61 -1.21 6.62
N LYS A 70 8.68 -0.10 7.36
CA LYS A 70 9.95 0.62 7.58
C LYS A 70 11.00 -0.26 8.27
N ALA A 71 10.60 -1.01 9.29
CA ALA A 71 11.50 -1.89 10.04
C ALA A 71 12.00 -3.10 9.21
N ARG A 72 11.20 -3.57 8.24
CA ARG A 72 11.48 -4.81 7.48
C ARG A 72 11.83 -4.59 6.03
N HIS A 73 11.86 -3.34 5.56
CA HIS A 73 12.07 -2.97 4.17
C HIS A 73 13.23 -3.72 3.51
N LYS A 74 14.43 -3.70 4.11
CA LYS A 74 15.62 -4.40 3.60
C LYS A 74 15.37 -5.90 3.40
N LYS A 75 14.73 -6.55 4.38
CA LYS A 75 14.42 -7.99 4.34
C LYS A 75 13.38 -8.29 3.25
N LEU A 76 12.31 -7.50 3.17
CA LEU A 76 11.26 -7.68 2.16
C LEU A 76 11.81 -7.51 0.74
N LYS A 77 12.67 -6.51 0.54
CA LYS A 77 13.36 -6.26 -0.74
C LYS A 77 14.31 -7.41 -1.10
N ALA A 78 15.14 -7.87 -0.16
CA ALA A 78 16.07 -8.98 -0.41
C ALA A 78 15.35 -10.30 -0.74
N LEU A 79 14.17 -10.52 -0.16
CA LEU A 79 13.33 -11.69 -0.45
C LEU A 79 12.53 -11.56 -1.76
N ASN A 80 12.61 -10.43 -2.46
CA ASN A 80 11.72 -10.08 -3.56
C ASN A 80 10.24 -10.36 -3.22
N ALA A 81 9.84 -9.98 -2.00
CA ALA A 81 8.52 -10.33 -1.47
C ALA A 81 7.42 -9.53 -2.16
N MET A 82 6.30 -10.19 -2.45
CA MET A 82 5.10 -9.54 -3.00
C MET A 82 4.21 -9.02 -1.87
N GLY A 83 3.79 -7.76 -1.96
CA GLY A 83 2.90 -7.12 -1.00
C GLY A 83 1.43 -7.24 -1.39
N ILE A 84 0.61 -7.66 -0.44
CA ILE A 84 -0.85 -7.63 -0.54
C ILE A 84 -1.38 -6.56 0.41
N VAL A 85 -2.17 -5.64 -0.14
CA VAL A 85 -2.84 -4.58 0.61
C VAL A 85 -4.29 -4.97 0.84
N VAL A 86 -4.62 -5.40 2.05
CA VAL A 86 -5.93 -6.00 2.38
C VAL A 86 -6.95 -5.01 2.92
N ASN A 87 -6.50 -3.82 3.32
CA ASN A 87 -7.33 -2.72 3.75
C ASN A 87 -6.71 -1.41 3.27
N VAL A 88 -7.38 -0.70 2.36
CA VAL A 88 -6.97 0.62 1.84
C VAL A 88 -8.19 1.33 1.28
N HIS A 89 -8.37 2.59 1.67
CA HIS A 89 -9.57 3.35 1.35
C HIS A 89 -9.56 3.88 -0.08
N ASP A 90 -8.45 4.47 -0.50
CA ASP A 90 -8.35 5.24 -1.73
C ASP A 90 -6.98 5.10 -2.39
N ILE A 91 -6.85 5.75 -3.54
CA ILE A 91 -5.61 5.72 -4.32
C ILE A 91 -4.46 6.45 -3.62
N ALA A 92 -4.76 7.48 -2.84
CA ALA A 92 -3.76 8.22 -2.09
C ALA A 92 -3.11 7.31 -1.04
N GLY A 93 -3.89 6.47 -0.39
CA GLY A 93 -3.41 5.47 0.54
C GLY A 93 -2.55 4.39 -0.09
N LEU A 94 -3.02 3.85 -1.22
CA LEU A 94 -2.21 2.91 -1.98
C LEU A 94 -0.88 3.53 -2.44
N ASN A 95 -0.88 4.81 -2.83
CA ASN A 95 0.32 5.54 -3.20
C ASN A 95 1.29 5.74 -2.02
N ARG A 96 0.80 5.95 -0.79
CA ARG A 96 1.67 5.97 0.42
C ARG A 96 2.41 4.65 0.59
N LEU A 97 1.73 3.51 0.38
CA LEU A 97 2.36 2.19 0.44
C LEU A 97 3.39 1.98 -0.69
N ARG A 98 3.15 2.51 -1.89
CA ARG A 98 4.09 2.43 -3.03
C ARG A 98 5.38 3.23 -2.82
N GLN A 99 5.39 4.25 -1.96
CA GLN A 99 6.61 5.02 -1.65
C GLN A 99 7.71 4.14 -1.05
N TYR A 100 7.36 3.00 -0.46
CA TYR A 100 8.32 2.01 0.03
C TYR A 100 9.03 1.25 -1.11
N GLN A 101 8.65 1.44 -2.38
CA GLN A 101 9.26 0.80 -3.55
C GLN A 101 9.30 -0.74 -3.42
N LEU A 102 8.27 -1.29 -2.79
CA LEU A 102 7.98 -2.72 -2.75
C LEU A 102 6.76 -2.97 -3.64
N PRO A 103 6.71 -4.08 -4.39
CA PRO A 103 5.54 -4.40 -5.19
C PRO A 103 4.33 -4.61 -4.28
N VAL A 104 3.28 -3.83 -4.46
CA VAL A 104 2.07 -3.89 -3.63
C VAL A 104 0.82 -3.95 -4.51
N TYR A 105 -0.09 -4.84 -4.15
CA TYR A 105 -1.32 -5.09 -4.89
C TYR A 105 -2.53 -5.01 -3.94
N PRO A 106 -3.52 -4.15 -4.21
CA PRO A 106 -4.75 -4.12 -3.44
C PRO A 106 -5.61 -5.35 -3.78
N VAL A 107 -5.86 -6.21 -2.80
CA VAL A 107 -6.59 -7.47 -2.98
C VAL A 107 -7.45 -7.74 -1.75
N ARG A 108 -8.70 -8.17 -1.94
CA ARG A 108 -9.53 -8.65 -0.83
C ARG A 108 -8.89 -9.90 -0.22
N GLY A 109 -8.59 -9.83 1.06
CA GLY A 109 -7.73 -10.79 1.75
C GLY A 109 -8.44 -12.03 2.30
N ASN A 110 -9.73 -12.26 1.99
CA ASN A 110 -10.51 -13.34 2.60
C ASN A 110 -9.88 -14.72 2.36
N ASP A 111 -9.36 -14.97 1.16
CA ASP A 111 -8.75 -16.26 0.82
C ASP A 111 -7.38 -16.41 1.51
N PHE A 112 -6.61 -15.34 1.65
CA PHE A 112 -5.39 -15.33 2.45
C PHE A 112 -5.68 -15.56 3.93
N ALA A 113 -6.74 -14.95 4.46
CA ALA A 113 -7.18 -15.15 5.84
C ALA A 113 -7.50 -16.62 6.10
N LYS A 114 -8.23 -17.27 5.20
CA LYS A 114 -8.58 -18.70 5.29
C LYS A 114 -7.36 -19.61 5.10
N ALA A 115 -6.59 -19.40 4.04
CA ALA A 115 -5.47 -20.27 3.66
C ALA A 115 -4.36 -20.30 4.72
N PHE A 116 -4.16 -19.18 5.42
CA PHE A 116 -3.11 -19.00 6.41
C PHE A 116 -3.63 -18.92 7.85
N ASP A 117 -4.94 -19.09 8.05
CA ASP A 117 -5.60 -18.91 9.34
C ASP A 117 -5.18 -17.58 10.00
N LEU A 118 -5.28 -16.48 9.25
CA LEU A 118 -4.89 -15.15 9.70
C LEU A 118 -6.11 -14.39 10.21
N LYS A 119 -5.92 -13.75 11.36
CA LYS A 119 -6.85 -12.76 11.94
C LYS A 119 -6.26 -11.36 11.96
N HIS A 120 -4.93 -11.27 12.01
CA HIS A 120 -4.21 -10.03 12.12
C HIS A 120 -3.11 -9.88 11.07
N TYR A 121 -2.78 -8.63 10.77
CA TYR A 121 -1.65 -8.18 9.96
C TYR A 121 -1.01 -6.96 10.67
N PRO A 122 0.19 -6.50 10.29
CA PRO A 122 1.03 -6.91 9.17
C PRO A 122 1.79 -8.22 9.43
N VAL A 123 2.13 -8.94 8.35
CA VAL A 123 2.79 -10.24 8.43
C VAL A 123 3.61 -10.54 7.17
N LEU A 124 4.70 -11.30 7.33
CA LEU A 124 5.46 -11.95 6.26
C LEU A 124 5.20 -13.46 6.30
N ILE A 125 4.88 -14.02 5.15
CA ILE A 125 4.70 -15.44 4.92
C ILE A 125 5.83 -15.91 4.01
N ASN A 126 6.72 -16.73 4.55
CA ASN A 126 7.90 -17.21 3.85
C ASN A 126 8.34 -18.57 4.41
N ASN A 127 8.77 -19.50 3.55
CA ASN A 127 9.28 -20.81 3.95
C ASN A 127 8.38 -21.53 4.96
N LYS A 128 7.06 -21.59 4.67
CA LYS A 128 6.04 -22.19 5.55
C LYS A 128 5.93 -21.55 6.94
N LYS A 129 6.46 -20.34 7.13
CA LYS A 129 6.36 -19.59 8.38
C LYS A 129 5.54 -18.33 8.16
N VAL A 130 4.63 -18.09 9.09
CA VAL A 130 3.92 -16.85 9.28
C VAL A 130 4.62 -16.11 10.40
N THR A 131 5.19 -14.95 10.12
CA THR A 131 5.93 -14.14 11.12
C THR A 131 5.56 -12.69 11.00
N GLN A 132 5.39 -12.00 12.12
CA GLN A 132 5.39 -10.55 12.12
C GLN A 132 6.80 -10.07 11.83
#